data_AF-A0A9D6IH70-F1
#
_entry.id   AF-A0A9D6IH70-F1
#
_cell.length_a   1.000
_cell.length_b   1.000
_cell.length_c   1.000
_cell.angle_alpha   90.00
_cell.angle_beta   90.00
_cell.angle_gamma   90.00
#
_symmetry.space_group_name_H-M   'P 1'
#
loop_
_entity.id
_entity.type
_entity.pdbx_description
1 polymer ?
#
loop_
_entity_poly.entity_id
_entity_poly.type
_entity_poly.pdbx_seq_one_letter_code
_entity_poly.pdbx_strand_id
1 'polypeptide(L)'
;MSDAKPKRDYTANQQKIIKRYYDNLDTISLDRLAELVGELYLAEGKKKEKAWQAAIKVMHTLEVPQSRIDNLAQRQDPTLVAELVKELQTKK
;
A
#
# COMPACT_ATOMS: atom_id res chain seq x y z
N MET A 1 -25.62 20.15 -9.26
CA MET A 1 -24.81 20.10 -10.49
C MET A 1 -24.28 18.70 -10.62
N SER A 2 -24.55 18.09 -11.77
CA SER A 2 -24.46 16.66 -12.02
C SER A 2 -23.08 16.31 -12.60
N ASP A 3 -22.24 15.60 -11.85
CA ASP A 3 -21.00 15.00 -12.38
C ASP A 3 -21.18 13.49 -12.52
N ALA A 4 -21.95 13.09 -13.53
CA ALA A 4 -22.00 11.70 -13.98
C ALA A 4 -20.75 11.42 -14.83
N LYS A 5 -19.70 10.87 -14.19
CA LYS A 5 -18.54 10.33 -14.92
C LYS A 5 -19.03 9.23 -15.88
N PRO A 6 -18.62 9.24 -17.17
CA PRO A 6 -19.06 8.25 -18.13
C PRO A 6 -18.60 6.85 -17.68
N LYS A 7 -19.54 5.91 -17.57
CA LYS A 7 -19.24 4.48 -17.46
C LYS A 7 -18.47 4.09 -18.72
N ARG A 8 -17.16 3.89 -18.58
CA ARG A 8 -16.34 3.38 -19.66
C ARG A 8 -16.76 1.93 -19.90
N ASP A 9 -17.40 1.68 -21.03
CA ASP A 9 -17.76 0.33 -21.46
C ASP A 9 -16.50 -0.42 -21.90
N TYR A 10 -15.87 -1.09 -20.95
CA TYR A 10 -14.73 -1.96 -21.20
C TYR A 10 -15.19 -3.28 -21.80
N THR A 11 -14.51 -3.75 -22.85
CA THR A 11 -14.74 -5.10 -23.41
C THR A 11 -14.44 -6.18 -22.38
N ALA A 12 -14.97 -7.40 -22.52
CA ALA A 12 -14.77 -8.48 -21.55
C ALA A 12 -13.27 -8.77 -21.24
N ASN A 13 -12.40 -8.64 -22.26
CA ASN A 13 -10.95 -8.73 -22.07
C ASN A 13 -10.37 -7.54 -21.30
N GLN A 14 -10.81 -6.31 -21.57
CA GLN A 14 -10.39 -5.12 -20.84
C GLN A 14 -10.85 -5.17 -19.38
N GLN A 15 -12.08 -5.63 -19.11
CA GLN A 15 -12.58 -5.86 -17.75
C GLN A 15 -11.73 -6.89 -17.00
N LYS A 16 -11.32 -7.98 -17.66
CA LYS A 16 -10.42 -8.99 -17.07
C LYS A 16 -9.04 -8.42 -16.73
N ILE A 17 -8.49 -7.55 -17.58
CA ILE A 17 -7.22 -6.86 -17.33
C ILE A 17 -7.35 -5.88 -16.17
N ILE A 18 -8.43 -5.08 -16.14
CA ILE A 18 -8.73 -4.15 -15.05
C ILE A 18 -8.92 -4.89 -13.73
N LYS A 19 -9.69 -5.98 -13.75
CA LYS A 19 -9.91 -6.84 -12.57
C LYS A 19 -8.59 -7.44 -12.09
N ARG A 20 -7.80 -8.06 -12.97
CA ARG A 20 -6.45 -8.56 -12.62
C ARG A 20 -5.54 -7.47 -12.12
N TYR A 21 -5.63 -6.26 -12.64
CA TYR A 21 -4.85 -5.12 -12.18
C TYR A 21 -5.17 -4.81 -10.72
N TYR A 22 -6.44 -4.78 -10.32
CA TYR A 22 -6.85 -4.58 -8.93
C TYR A 22 -6.59 -5.80 -8.03
N ASP A 23 -6.82 -7.03 -8.53
CA ASP A 23 -6.49 -8.27 -7.80
C ASP A 23 -4.98 -8.38 -7.52
N ASN A 24 -4.15 -7.91 -8.46
CA ASN A 24 -2.70 -7.85 -8.31
C ASN A 24 -2.23 -6.56 -7.62
N LEU A 25 -3.05 -5.51 -7.53
CA LEU A 25 -2.69 -4.24 -6.92
C LEU A 25 -2.38 -4.46 -5.44
N ASP A 26 -3.16 -5.29 -4.75
CA ASP A 26 -2.90 -5.65 -3.36
C ASP A 26 -1.61 -6.46 -3.22
N THR A 27 -1.34 -7.35 -4.18
CA THR A 27 -0.10 -8.15 -4.20
C THR A 27 1.13 -7.27 -4.42
N ILE A 28 1.09 -6.43 -5.45
CA ILE A 28 2.15 -5.49 -5.81
C ILE A 28 2.36 -4.47 -4.69
N SER A 29 1.29 -3.98 -4.08
CA SER A 29 1.36 -3.04 -2.96
C SER A 29 1.95 -3.71 -1.72
N LEU A 30 1.61 -4.97 -1.45
CA LEU A 30 2.16 -5.72 -0.33
C LEU A 30 3.66 -6.01 -0.52
N ASP A 31 4.06 -6.42 -1.72
CA ASP A 31 5.47 -6.60 -2.07
C ASP A 31 6.24 -5.28 -1.97
N ARG A 32 5.66 -4.18 -2.46
CA ARG A 32 6.25 -2.85 -2.32
C ARG A 32 6.37 -2.41 -0.87
N LEU A 33 5.39 -2.72 -0.02
CA LEU A 33 5.47 -2.43 1.41
C LEU A 33 6.62 -3.22 2.06
N ALA A 34 6.80 -4.49 1.68
CA ALA A 34 7.91 -5.33 2.14
C ALA A 34 9.29 -4.76 1.74
N GLU A 35 9.43 -4.26 0.51
CA GLU A 35 10.64 -3.56 0.06
C GLU A 35 10.91 -2.30 0.91
N LEU A 36 9.87 -1.50 1.16
CA LEU A 36 9.97 -0.28 1.96
C LEU A 36 10.38 -0.56 3.41
N VAL A 37 10.02 -1.71 3.99
CA VAL A 37 10.55 -2.14 5.30
C VAL A 37 12.08 -2.21 5.25
N GLY A 38 12.66 -2.84 4.23
CA GLY A 38 14.12 -2.90 4.05
C GLY A 38 14.74 -1.51 3.91
N GLU A 39 14.12 -0.64 3.10
CA GLU A 39 14.55 0.76 2.97
C GLU A 39 14.50 1.51 4.32
N LEU A 40 13.46 1.29 5.14
CA LEU A 40 13.30 1.93 6.45
C LEU A 40 14.35 1.52 7.49
N TYR A 41 14.88 0.29 7.40
CA TYR A 41 15.99 -0.16 8.25
C TYR A 41 17.34 0.45 7.85
N LEU A 42 17.53 0.70 6.55
CA LEU A 42 18.83 1.14 6.01
C LEU A 42 18.92 2.67 5.82
N ALA A 43 17.79 3.35 5.70
CA ALA A 43 17.74 4.78 5.43
C ALA A 43 17.79 5.62 6.71
N GLU A 44 18.45 6.78 6.61
CA GLU A 44 18.53 7.78 7.68
C GLU A 44 18.13 9.18 7.17
N GLY A 45 17.84 10.08 8.12
CA GLY A 45 17.47 11.47 7.86
C GLY A 45 16.36 11.63 6.82
N LYS A 46 16.57 12.54 5.86
CA LYS A 46 15.59 12.85 4.80
C LYS A 46 15.22 11.64 3.93
N LYS A 47 16.11 10.65 3.79
CA LYS A 47 15.78 9.42 3.04
C LYS A 47 14.78 8.57 3.82
N LYS A 48 14.98 8.43 5.13
CA LYS A 48 14.07 7.70 6.02
C LYS A 48 12.68 8.33 6.04
N GLU A 49 12.61 9.66 6.10
CA GLU A 49 11.33 10.39 6.01
C GLU A 49 10.58 10.07 4.71
N LYS A 50 11.29 10.08 3.56
CA LYS A 50 10.69 9.72 2.27
C LYS A 50 10.22 8.27 2.23
N ALA A 51 10.99 7.34 2.79
CA ALA A 51 10.60 5.94 2.88
C ALA A 51 9.33 5.78 3.74
N TRP A 52 9.21 6.49 4.86
CA TRP A 52 7.99 6.53 5.67
C TRP A 52 6.79 7.09 4.91
N GLN A 53 6.95 8.20 4.20
CA GLN A 53 5.89 8.78 3.38
C GLN A 53 5.42 7.82 2.27
N ALA A 54 6.35 7.06 1.68
CA ALA A 54 6.01 6.02 0.71
C ALA A 54 5.27 4.85 1.39
N ALA A 55 5.74 4.38 2.55
CA ALA A 55 5.12 3.28 3.28
C ALA A 55 3.68 3.61 3.69
N ILE A 56 3.44 4.83 4.19
CA ILE A 56 2.09 5.33 4.53
C ILE A 56 1.17 5.27 3.31
N LYS A 57 1.62 5.79 2.16
CA LYS A 57 0.83 5.76 0.91
C LYS A 57 0.47 4.34 0.49
N VAL A 58 1.41 3.40 0.60
CA VAL A 58 1.18 2.00 0.26
C VAL A 58 0.21 1.34 1.25
N MET A 59 0.32 1.64 2.54
CA MET A 59 -0.63 1.15 3.56
C MET A 59 -2.07 1.62 3.28
N HIS A 60 -2.26 2.86 2.79
CA HIS A 60 -3.58 3.32 2.35
C HIS A 60 -4.11 2.54 1.14
N THR A 61 -3.26 2.23 0.16
CA THR A 61 -3.64 1.40 -1.00
C THR A 61 -4.06 0.00 -0.57
N LEU A 62 -3.40 -0.54 0.46
CA LEU A 62 -3.73 -1.83 1.08
C LEU A 62 -4.91 -1.76 2.06
N GLU A 63 -5.62 -0.63 2.09
CA GLU A 63 -6.79 -0.39 2.95
C GLU A 63 -6.54 -0.63 4.44
N VAL A 64 -5.29 -0.44 4.90
CA VAL A 64 -4.94 -0.52 6.32
C VAL A 64 -5.69 0.59 7.07
N PRO A 65 -6.35 0.29 8.21
CA PRO A 65 -7.10 1.31 8.95
C PRO A 65 -6.24 2.51 9.34
N GLN A 66 -6.79 3.73 9.18
CA GLN A 66 -6.07 4.99 9.43
C GLN A 66 -5.43 5.04 10.82
N SER A 67 -6.17 4.63 11.85
CA SER A 67 -5.68 4.62 13.24
C SER A 67 -4.43 3.75 13.42
N ARG A 68 -4.31 2.67 12.65
CA ARG A 68 -3.13 1.81 12.65
C ARG A 68 -1.96 2.48 11.93
N ILE A 69 -2.22 3.11 10.78
CA ILE A 69 -1.21 3.89 10.03
C ILE A 69 -0.66 5.01 10.91
N ASP A 70 -1.51 5.75 11.60
CA ASP A 70 -1.11 6.85 12.49
C ASP A 70 -0.23 6.35 13.64
N ASN A 71 -0.60 5.21 14.26
CA ASN A 71 0.21 4.62 15.33
C ASN A 71 1.60 4.19 14.84
N LEU A 72 1.68 3.58 13.65
CA LEU A 72 2.94 3.17 13.04
C LEU A 72 3.81 4.39 12.68
N ALA A 73 3.20 5.41 12.06
CA ALA A 73 3.88 6.64 11.69
C ALA A 73 4.38 7.43 12.90
N GLN A 74 3.65 7.41 14.03
CA GLN A 74 4.06 8.05 15.27
C GLN A 74 5.25 7.32 15.92
N ARG A 75 5.23 5.97 15.93
CA ARG A 75 6.30 5.18 16.53
C ARG A 75 7.59 5.21 15.70
N GLN A 76 7.48 5.40 14.38
CA GLN A 76 8.60 5.36 13.44
C GLN A 76 9.50 4.13 13.57
N ASP A 77 8.91 2.99 13.94
CA ASP A 77 9.60 1.72 14.11
C ASP A 77 9.39 0.82 12.87
N PRO A 78 10.45 0.55 12.08
CA PRO A 78 10.37 -0.33 10.92
C PRO A 78 9.93 -1.77 11.27
N THR A 79 10.15 -2.22 12.50
CA THR A 79 9.77 -3.57 12.97
C THR A 79 8.27 -3.76 12.92
N LEU A 80 7.51 -2.74 13.33
CA LEU A 80 6.05 -2.82 13.35
C LEU A 80 5.45 -2.82 11.93
N VAL A 81 6.14 -2.20 10.97
CA VAL A 81 5.78 -2.28 9.55
C VAL A 81 6.07 -3.68 9.00
N ALA A 82 7.17 -4.31 9.41
CA ALA A 82 7.50 -5.70 9.06
C ALA A 82 6.43 -6.68 9.58
N GLU A 83 5.98 -6.50 10.82
CA GLU A 83 4.89 -7.29 11.41
C GLU A 83 3.59 -7.11 10.64
N LEU A 84 3.23 -5.87 10.28
CA LEU A 84 2.07 -5.59 9.44
C LEU A 84 2.16 -6.32 8.09
N VAL A 85 3.31 -6.28 7.41
CA VAL A 85 3.52 -7.00 6.14
C VAL A 85 3.27 -8.50 6.32
N LYS A 86 3.84 -9.10 7.38
CA LYS A 86 3.65 -10.53 7.68
C LYS A 86 2.18 -10.87 7.93
N GLU A 87 1.47 -10.05 8.71
CA GLU A 87 0.04 -10.25 8.95
C GLU A 87 -0.77 -10.21 7.66
N LEU A 88 -0.52 -9.23 6.79
CA LEU A 88 -1.23 -9.07 5.51
C LEU A 88 -0.93 -10.23 4.55
N GLN A 89 0.30 -10.76 4.56
CA GLN A 89 0.67 -11.97 3.80
C GLN A 89 -0.08 -13.21 4.28
N THR A 90 -0.30 -13.36 5.58
CA THR A 90 -0.98 -14.54 6.15
C THR A 90 -2.51 -14.52 6.02
N LYS A 91 -3.11 -13.36 5.77
CA LYS A 91 -4.57 -13.20 5.60
C LYS A 91 -5.06 -13.44 4.17
N LYS A 92 -4.15 -13.71 3.25
CA LYS A 92 -4.43 -13.99 1.84
C LYS A 92 -4.70 -15.47 1.61
#